data_AF-A0A1G3L126-F1
#
_entry.id   AF-A0A1G3L126-F1
#
_cell.length_a   1.000
_cell.length_b   1.000
_cell.length_c   1.000
_cell.angle_alpha   90.00
_cell.angle_beta   90.00
_cell.angle_gamma   90.00
#
_symmetry.space_group_name_H-M   'P 1'
#
loop_
_entity.id
_entity.type
_entity.pdbx_description
1 polymer ?
#
loop_
_entity_poly.entity_id
_entity_poly.type
_entity_poly.pdbx_seq_one_letter_code
_entity_poly.pdbx_strand_id
1 'polypeptide(L)' 'MVEYEDMTEDERERFVYLLLSEQDLKAITLIMMKKYGQNVSTEQIMRFAFKVARNKMMPAHLKKKNKKK' A
#
# COMPACT_ATOMS: atom_id res chain seq x y z
N MET A 1 13.29 -3.68 5.22
CA MET A 1 12.51 -3.69 3.96
C MET A 1 12.38 -2.24 3.53
N VAL A 2 12.25 -1.99 2.23
CA VAL A 2 12.12 -0.65 1.67
C VAL A 2 10.85 0.02 2.21
N GLU A 3 10.99 1.25 2.70
CA GLU A 3 9.89 2.11 3.13
C GLU A 3 9.43 3.02 1.99
N TYR A 4 8.28 3.67 2.17
CA TYR A 4 7.71 4.53 1.14
C TYR A 4 8.68 5.66 0.78
N GLU A 5 9.28 6.28 1.80
CA GLU A 5 10.20 7.41 1.70
C GLU A 5 11.52 7.07 0.99
N ASP A 6 11.90 5.78 0.95
CA ASP A 6 13.17 5.32 0.38
C ASP A 6 13.16 5.25 -1.17
N MET A 7 12.00 5.45 -1.80
CA MET A 7 11.81 5.34 -3.25
C MET A 7 11.42 6.70 -3.86
N THR A 8 11.73 6.92 -5.14
CA THR A 8 11.18 8.06 -5.89
C THR A 8 9.68 7.87 -6.14
N GLU A 9 8.99 8.93 -6.56
CA GLU A 9 7.57 8.85 -6.89
C GLU A 9 7.29 7.81 -7.98
N ASP A 10 8.05 7.86 -9.08
CA ASP A 10 7.95 6.90 -10.20
C ASP A 10 8.18 5.45 -9.75
N GLU A 11 9.16 5.23 -8.87
CA GLU A 11 9.46 3.91 -8.32
C GLU A 11 8.31 3.37 -7.46
N ARG A 12 7.70 4.24 -6.63
CA ARG A 12 6.55 3.86 -5.80
C ARG A 12 5.34 3.50 -6.65
N GLU A 13 5.04 4.30 -7.66
CA GLU A 13 3.93 4.04 -8.59
C GLU A 13 4.14 2.71 -9.30
N ARG A 14 5.34 2.51 -9.87
CA ARG A 14 5.68 1.27 -10.57
C ARG A 14 5.58 0.06 -9.65
N PHE A 15 6.08 0.17 -8.42
CA PHE A 15 6.00 -0.90 -7.42
C PHE A 15 4.55 -1.28 -7.10
N VAL A 16 3.69 -0.27 -6.89
CA VAL A 16 2.26 -0.48 -6.61
C VAL A 16 1.56 -1.16 -7.79
N TYR A 17 1.74 -0.66 -9.00
CA TYR A 17 1.07 -1.20 -10.20
C TYR A 17 1.57 -2.59 -10.62
N LEU A 18 2.82 -2.94 -10.31
CA LEU A 18 3.33 -4.30 -10.58
C LEU A 18 2.76 -5.35 -9.62
N LEU A 19 2.33 -4.96 -8.41
CA LEU A 19 1.93 -5.89 -7.35
C LEU A 19 0.43 -5.94 -7.09
N LEU A 20 -0.29 -4.87 -7.43
CA LEU A 20 -1.72 -4.74 -7.18
C LEU A 20 -2.46 -4.72 -8.52
N SER A 21 -3.53 -5.51 -8.60
CA SER A 21 -4.43 -5.45 -9.74
C SER A 21 -5.27 -4.17 -9.69
N GLU A 22 -5.90 -3.82 -10.81
CA GLU A 22 -6.86 -2.71 -10.85
C GLU A 22 -8.00 -2.90 -9.84
N GLN A 23 -8.46 -4.14 -9.62
CA GLN A 23 -9.48 -4.45 -8.62
C GLN A 23 -8.97 -4.20 -7.19
N ASP A 24 -7.72 -4.55 -6.89
CA ASP A 24 -7.12 -4.27 -5.57
C ASP A 24 -7.05 -2.75 -5.32
N LEU A 25 -6.65 -1.98 -6.33
CA LEU A 25 -6.55 -0.52 -6.23
C LEU A 25 -7.93 0.12 -6.04
N LYS A 26 -8.95 -0.32 -6.79
CA LYS A 26 -10.34 0.11 -6.59
C LYS A 26 -10.84 -0.21 -5.17
N ALA A 27 -10.58 -1.43 -4.68
CA ALA A 27 -10.96 -1.83 -3.33
C ALA A 27 -10.26 -0.96 -2.27
N ILE A 28 -8.96 -0.69 -2.44
CA ILE A 28 -8.18 0.19 -1.56
C ILE A 28 -8.80 1.59 -1.51
N THR A 29 -9.08 2.20 -2.66
CA THR A 29 -9.70 3.52 -2.74
C THR A 29 -11.03 3.55 -2.01
N LEU A 30 -11.92 2.57 -2.26
CA LEU A 30 -13.22 2.48 -1.59
C LEU A 30 -13.09 2.30 -0.08
N ILE A 31 -12.15 1.48 0.39
CA ILE A 31 -11.88 1.27 1.82
C ILE A 31 -11.39 2.57 2.47
N MET A 32 -10.46 3.27 1.81
CA MET A 32 -9.91 4.54 2.31
C MET A 32 -11.00 5.61 2.39
N MET A 33 -11.80 5.77 1.34
CA MET A 33 -12.91 6.71 1.31
C MET A 33 -13.96 6.40 2.37
N LYS A 34 -14.29 5.12 2.57
CA LYS A 34 -15.25 4.70 3.60
C LYS A 34 -14.74 5.00 5.01
N LYS A 35 -13.42 4.90 5.24
CA LYS A 35 -12.81 5.06 6.57
C LYS A 35 -12.53 6.52 6.93
N TYR A 36 -12.11 7.32 5.97
CA TYR A 36 -11.59 8.67 6.21
C TYR A 36 -12.43 9.77 5.52
N GLY A 37 -13.46 9.40 4.76
CA GLY A 37 -14.33 10.31 4.02
C GLY A 37 -13.90 10.48 2.55
N GLN A 38 -14.75 11.18 1.78
CA GLN A 38 -14.53 11.36 0.33
C GLN A 38 -13.30 12.22 -0.02
N ASN A 39 -12.78 13.01 0.93
CA ASN A 39 -11.68 13.95 0.73
C ASN A 39 -10.29 13.35 1.00
N VAL A 40 -10.16 12.02 0.97
CA VAL A 40 -8.85 11.37 1.06
C VAL A 40 -7.99 11.78 -0.13
N SER A 41 -6.76 12.20 0.14
CA SER A 41 -5.84 12.58 -0.94
C SER A 41 -5.27 11.36 -1.65
N THR A 42 -4.89 11.54 -2.92
CA THR A 42 -4.23 10.50 -3.71
C THR A 42 -2.97 9.98 -3.01
N GLU A 43 -2.19 10.86 -2.37
CA GLU A 43 -0.99 10.44 -1.64
C GLU A 43 -1.31 9.51 -0.45
N GLN A 44 -2.39 9.77 0.29
CA GLN A 44 -2.82 8.88 1.38
C GLN A 44 -3.23 7.50 0.84
N ILE A 45 -3.92 7.46 -0.30
CA ILE A 45 -4.26 6.21 -0.98
C ILE A 45 -2.99 5.47 -1.41
N MET A 46 -2.05 6.17 -2.05
CA MET A 46 -0.81 5.58 -2.56
C MET A 46 0.07 5.02 -1.45
N ARG A 47 0.18 5.72 -0.31
CA ARG A 47 0.88 5.22 0.89
C ARG A 47 0.24 3.94 1.43
N PHE A 48 -1.08 3.88 1.43
CA PHE A 48 -1.79 2.67 1.85
C PHE A 48 -1.62 1.52 0.85
N ALA A 49 -1.73 1.81 -0.45
CA ALA A 49 -1.50 0.84 -1.51
C ALA A 49 -0.08 0.26 -1.46
N PHE A 50 0.94 1.11 -1.28
CA PHE A 50 2.32 0.68 -1.09
C PHE A 50 2.47 -0.28 0.10
N LYS A 51 1.84 0.04 1.24
CA LYS A 51 1.84 -0.85 2.41
C LYS A 51 1.23 -2.21 2.10
N VAL A 52 0.14 -2.25 1.34
CA VAL A 52 -0.52 -3.50 0.92
C VAL A 52 0.39 -4.29 -0.03
N ALA A 53 0.95 -3.64 -1.05
CA ALA A 53 1.87 -4.22 -2.01
C ALA A 53 3.12 -4.83 -1.32
N ARG A 54 3.76 -4.08 -0.43
CA ARG A 54 4.89 -4.56 0.38
C ARG A 54 4.50 -5.77 1.23
N ASN A 55 3.32 -5.74 1.85
CA ASN A 55 2.83 -6.87 2.64
C ASN A 55 2.54 -8.11 1.78
N LYS A 56 2.16 -7.97 0.49
CA LYS A 56 2.04 -9.11 -0.42
C LYS A 56 3.40 -9.77 -0.68
N MET A 57 4.45 -8.99 -0.92
CA MET A 57 5.81 -9.51 -1.16
C MET A 57 6.50 -10.08 0.08
N MET A 58 6.14 -9.62 1.29
CA MET A 58 6.80 -10.07 2.51
C MET A 58 6.57 -11.58 2.77
N PRO A 59 7.62 -12.38 3.01
CA PRO A 59 7.46 -13.77 3.44
C PRO A 59 6.67 -13.91 4.74
N ALA A 60 5.84 -14.97 4.86
CA ALA A 60 4.92 -15.15 6.00
C ALA A 60 5.62 -15.22 7.36
N HIS A 61 6.84 -15.77 7.42
CA HIS A 61 7.62 -15.84 8.66
C HIS A 61 8.10 -14.46 9.15
N LEU A 62 8.27 -13.48 8.25
CA LEU A 62 8.57 -12.09 8.61
C LEU A 62 7.32 -11.30 9.02
N LYS A 63 6.14 -11.65 8.49
CA LYS A 63 4.86 -11.01 8.86
C LYS A 63 4.52 -11.16 10.34
N LYS A 64 4.82 -12.31 10.94
CA LYS A 64 4.48 -12.62 12.34
C LYS A 64 5.33 -11.83 13.36
N LYS A 65 6.55 -11.43 12.99
CA LYS A 65 7.45 -10.67 13.89
C LYS A 65 6.91 -9.27 14.19
N ASN A 66 6.18 -8.65 13.25
CA ASN A 66 5.62 -7.30 13.41
C ASN A 66 4.28 -7.23 14.16
N LYS A 67 3.65 -8.35 14.52
CA LYS A 67 2.39 -8.36 15.30
C LYS A 67 2.59 -8.32 16.83
N LYS A 68 3.84 -8.26 17.31
CA LYS A 68 4.18 -8.30 18.75
C LYS A 68 4.46 -6.91 19.37
N LYS A 69 3.84 -5.84 18.87
CA LYS A 69 3.89 -4.52 19.51
C LYS A 69 2.49 -4.00 19.75
#